data_AF-A0A3D1ABA9-F1
#
_entry.id   AF-A0A3D1ABA9-F1
#
_cell.length_a   1.000
_cell.length_b   1.000
_cell.length_c   1.000
_cell.angle_alpha   90.00
_cell.angle_beta   90.00
_cell.angle_gamma   90.00
#
_symmetry.space_group_name_H-M   'P 1'
#
loop_
_entity.id
_entity.type
_entity.pdbx_description
1 polymer ?
#
loop_
_entity_poly.entity_id
_entity_poly.type
_entity_poly.pdbx_seq_one_letter_code
_entity_poly.pdbx_strand_id
1 'polypeptide(L)'
;MNCEYGEKLILYFYGEAGEALRAETESHLAACGVCRASLAALKQAGDRLSVPQAGPSRAAQAAVMVAARAQAAKRRGFGFSWRPALLSGALSAVMGVVFAVSARNSAADLAWNSGIDAKLDSVEYSVYQAESDLAQASGDWEYGYSVLEDERSMVEV
;
A
#
# COMPACT_ATOMS: atom_id res chain seq x y z
N MET A 1 -16.79 -9.09 14.87
CA MET A 1 -15.97 -7.89 14.55
C MET A 1 -16.88 -6.80 14.00
N ASN A 2 -17.99 -6.49 14.68
CA ASN A 2 -19.07 -5.66 14.11
C ASN A 2 -19.35 -4.47 15.03
N CYS A 3 -18.31 -3.75 15.42
CA CYS A 3 -18.47 -2.49 16.13
C CYS A 3 -17.85 -1.39 15.29
N GLU A 4 -18.64 -0.38 14.94
CA GLU A 4 -18.25 0.75 14.08
C GLU A 4 -17.19 1.66 14.73
N TYR A 5 -16.78 1.36 15.96
CA TYR A 5 -15.79 2.12 16.72
C TYR A 5 -14.33 1.82 16.35
N GLY A 6 -14.08 0.97 15.36
CA GLY A 6 -12.72 0.51 15.01
C GLY A 6 -11.74 1.65 14.73
N GLU A 7 -12.12 2.61 13.89
CA GLU A 7 -11.25 3.73 13.51
C GLU A 7 -11.03 4.71 14.66
N LYS A 8 -12.10 5.04 15.42
CA LYS A 8 -12.04 5.89 16.62
C LYS A 8 -11.10 5.30 17.68
N LEU A 9 -11.09 3.98 17.82
CA LEU A 9 -10.25 3.26 18.76
C LEU A 9 -8.76 3.35 18.39
N ILE A 10 -8.43 3.39 17.09
CA ILE A 10 -7.05 3.56 16.60
C ILE A 10 -6.55 4.97 16.94
N LEU A 11 -7.35 6.01 16.65
CA LEU A 11 -7.01 7.40 16.99
C LEU A 11 -6.83 7.57 18.51
N TYR A 12 -7.70 6.94 19.30
CA TYR A 12 -7.56 6.91 20.76
C TYR A 12 -6.25 6.23 21.20
N PHE A 13 -5.89 5.10 20.58
CA PHE A 13 -4.67 4.36 20.92
C PHE A 13 -3.39 5.15 20.64
N TYR A 14 -3.31 5.87 19.53
CA TYR A 14 -2.16 6.71 19.18
C TYR A 14 -2.14 8.07 19.91
N GLY A 15 -3.17 8.40 20.68
CA GLY A 15 -3.29 9.69 21.37
C GLY A 15 -3.66 10.85 20.43
N GLU A 16 -4.15 10.55 19.24
CA GLU A 16 -4.56 11.51 18.21
C GLU A 16 -6.05 11.90 18.34
N ALA A 17 -6.80 11.21 19.22
CA ALA A 17 -8.17 11.58 19.53
C ALA A 17 -8.23 12.89 20.33
N GLY A 18 -8.88 13.91 19.77
CA GLY A 18 -9.22 15.14 20.51
C GLY A 18 -10.12 14.86 21.72
N GLU A 19 -10.23 15.82 22.65
CA GLU A 19 -10.88 15.60 23.97
C GLU A 19 -12.30 15.04 23.89
N ALA A 20 -13.12 15.55 22.96
CA ALA A 20 -14.49 15.09 22.76
C ALA A 20 -14.54 13.62 22.31
N LEU A 21 -13.72 13.24 21.32
CA LEU A 21 -13.64 11.87 20.81
C LEU A 21 -13.06 10.92 21.86
N ARG A 22 -12.12 11.41 22.67
CA ARG A 22 -11.54 10.65 23.78
C ARG A 22 -12.61 10.28 24.82
N ALA A 23 -13.40 11.26 25.26
CA ALA A 23 -14.49 11.03 26.20
C ALA A 23 -15.58 10.09 25.63
N GLU A 24 -15.95 10.26 24.37
CA GLU A 24 -16.89 9.38 23.66
C GLU A 24 -16.38 7.92 23.65
N THR A 25 -15.09 7.74 23.31
CA THR A 25 -14.44 6.43 23.24
C THR A 25 -14.30 5.78 24.61
N GLU A 26 -13.96 6.54 25.65
CA GLU A 26 -13.89 6.04 27.03
C GLU A 26 -15.26 5.57 27.54
N SER A 27 -16.33 6.32 27.23
CA SER A 27 -17.71 5.91 27.51
C SER A 27 -18.09 4.61 26.79
N HIS A 28 -17.75 4.51 25.49
CA HIS A 28 -17.99 3.29 24.71
C HIS A 28 -17.23 2.08 25.26
N LEU A 29 -15.96 2.26 25.65
CA LEU A 29 -15.12 1.20 26.22
C LEU A 29 -15.68 0.66 27.54
N ALA A 30 -16.36 1.48 28.34
CA ALA A 30 -17.03 1.02 29.55
C ALA A 30 -18.14 0.00 29.26
N ALA A 31 -18.86 0.15 28.15
CA ALA A 31 -19.99 -0.71 27.78
C ALA A 31 -19.62 -1.86 26.82
N CYS A 32 -18.60 -1.69 25.98
CA CYS A 32 -18.28 -2.63 24.89
C CYS A 32 -17.08 -3.53 25.22
N GLY A 33 -17.35 -4.81 25.48
CA GLY A 33 -16.29 -5.82 25.71
C GLY A 33 -15.40 -6.09 24.48
N VAL A 34 -15.98 -6.00 23.26
CA VAL A 34 -15.24 -6.24 22.01
C VAL A 34 -14.18 -5.16 21.78
N CYS A 35 -14.54 -3.88 21.91
CA CYS A 35 -13.59 -2.78 21.76
C CYS A 35 -12.50 -2.80 22.84
N ARG A 36 -12.82 -3.21 24.08
CA ARG A 36 -11.81 -3.41 25.12
C ARG A 36 -10.80 -4.50 24.75
N ALA A 37 -11.28 -5.63 24.22
CA ALA A 37 -10.40 -6.71 23.77
C ALA A 37 -9.51 -6.26 22.60
N SER A 38 -10.06 -5.54 21.62
CA SER A 38 -9.28 -4.96 20.50
C SER A 38 -8.22 -3.98 20.98
N LEU A 39 -8.56 -3.09 21.93
CA LEU A 39 -7.60 -2.13 22.50
C LEU A 39 -6.47 -2.85 23.24
N ALA A 40 -6.79 -3.92 23.99
CA ALA A 40 -5.78 -4.73 24.67
C ALA A 40 -4.85 -5.43 23.67
N ALA A 41 -5.38 -5.94 22.55
CA ALA A 41 -4.58 -6.55 21.49
C ALA A 41 -3.65 -5.53 20.81
N LEU A 42 -4.14 -4.30 20.54
CA LEU A 42 -3.32 -3.21 20.00
C LEU A 42 -2.19 -2.83 20.95
N LYS A 43 -2.47 -2.67 22.25
CA LYS A 43 -1.45 -2.41 23.27
C LYS A 43 -0.38 -3.50 23.30
N GLN A 44 -0.79 -4.77 23.32
CA GLN A 44 0.16 -5.88 23.30
C GLN A 44 1.03 -5.92 22.04
N ALA A 45 0.46 -5.59 20.88
CA ALA A 45 1.22 -5.49 19.63
C ALA A 45 2.22 -4.32 19.69
N GLY A 46 1.79 -3.16 20.17
CA GLY A 46 2.64 -2.00 20.40
C GLY A 46 3.81 -2.31 21.33
N ASP A 47 3.56 -3.00 22.45
CA ASP A 47 4.59 -3.41 23.40
C ASP A 47 5.62 -4.34 22.77
N ARG A 48 5.19 -5.30 21.93
CA ARG A 48 6.11 -6.20 21.22
C ARG A 48 6.98 -5.47 20.20
N LEU A 49 6.45 -4.44 19.56
CA LEU A 49 7.17 -3.63 18.57
C LEU A 49 8.08 -2.59 19.23
N SER A 50 7.72 -2.12 20.43
CA SER A 50 8.50 -1.14 21.19
C SER A 50 9.69 -1.75 21.93
N VAL A 51 9.73 -3.08 22.11
CA VAL A 51 10.94 -3.77 22.58
C VAL A 51 12.09 -3.41 21.63
N PRO A 52 13.15 -2.73 22.11
CA PRO A 52 14.31 -2.46 21.29
C PRO A 52 14.88 -3.81 20.85
N GLN A 53 14.70 -4.15 19.56
CA GLN A 53 15.42 -5.28 19.03
C GLN A 53 16.89 -4.91 19.06
N ALA A 54 17.66 -5.62 19.89
CA ALA A 54 19.11 -5.55 19.85
C ALA A 54 19.50 -5.91 18.42
N GLY A 55 19.83 -4.89 17.62
CA GLY A 55 20.20 -5.08 16.23
C GLY A 55 21.38 -6.04 16.13
N PRO A 56 21.60 -6.67 14.97
CA PRO A 56 22.75 -7.53 14.77
C PRO A 56 24.03 -6.76 15.13
N SER A 57 24.94 -7.41 15.87
CA SER A 57 26.19 -6.77 16.30
C SER A 57 26.96 -6.23 15.08
N ARG A 58 27.75 -5.16 15.27
CA ARG A 58 28.59 -4.62 14.18
C ARG A 58 29.49 -5.70 13.55
N ALA A 59 29.95 -6.66 14.35
CA ALA A 59 30.72 -7.81 13.88
C ALA A 59 29.90 -8.72 12.95
N ALA A 60 28.65 -9.02 13.29
CA ALA A 60 27.76 -9.83 12.45
C ALA A 60 27.45 -9.11 11.13
N GLN A 61 27.16 -7.80 11.18
CA GLN A 61 26.94 -7.00 9.97
C GLN A 61 28.19 -6.98 9.07
N ALA A 62 29.38 -6.78 9.66
CA ALA A 62 30.64 -6.79 8.92
C ALA A 62 30.91 -8.17 8.27
N ALA A 63 30.66 -9.26 8.98
CA ALA A 63 30.80 -10.61 8.46
C ALA A 63 29.89 -10.87 7.25
N VAL A 64 28.63 -10.43 7.32
CA VAL A 64 27.68 -10.54 6.19
C VAL A 64 28.17 -9.71 5.00
N MET A 65 28.62 -8.48 5.22
CA MET A 65 29.11 -7.62 4.14
C MET A 65 30.38 -8.18 3.48
N VAL A 66 31.29 -8.77 4.26
CA VAL A 66 32.49 -9.45 3.73
C VAL A 66 32.08 -10.67 2.90
N ALA A 67 31.16 -11.50 3.38
CA ALA A 67 30.67 -12.66 2.66
C ALA A 67 29.97 -12.27 1.34
N ALA A 68 29.13 -11.23 1.36
CA ALA A 68 28.45 -10.71 0.18
C ALA A 68 29.44 -10.20 -0.87
N ARG A 69 30.46 -9.45 -0.46
CA ARG A 69 31.52 -8.95 -1.36
C ARG A 69 32.34 -10.10 -1.97
N ALA A 70 32.66 -11.12 -1.18
CA ALA A 70 33.37 -12.30 -1.67
C ALA A 70 32.55 -13.06 -2.72
N GLN A 71 31.23 -13.16 -2.53
CA GLN A 71 30.35 -13.81 -3.49
C GLN A 71 30.18 -12.99 -4.78
N ALA A 72 30.10 -11.66 -4.67
CA ALA A 72 30.07 -10.77 -5.83
C ALA A 72 31.38 -10.83 -6.64
N ALA A 73 32.53 -10.93 -5.96
CA ALA A 73 33.82 -11.08 -6.61
C ALA A 73 33.96 -12.42 -7.36
N LYS A 74 33.40 -13.52 -6.83
CA LYS A 74 33.39 -14.83 -7.50
C LYS A 74 32.55 -14.85 -8.79
N ARG A 75 31.55 -13.96 -8.92
CA ARG A 75 30.70 -13.86 -10.12
C ARG A 75 31.32 -13.06 -11.28
N ARG A 76 32.53 -12.53 -11.14
CA ARG A 76 33.22 -11.76 -12.20
C ARG A 76 33.81 -12.60 -13.33
N GLY A 77 33.63 -13.93 -13.34
CA GLY A 77 33.97 -14.77 -14.48
C GLY A 77 32.78 -14.92 -15.41
N PHE A 78 32.79 -14.23 -16.56
CA PHE A 78 31.85 -14.51 -17.64
C PHE A 78 32.29 -15.80 -18.35
N GLY A 79 31.85 -16.94 -17.83
CA GLY A 79 32.03 -18.23 -18.47
C GLY A 79 31.00 -18.40 -19.59
N PHE A 80 31.38 -18.13 -20.84
CA PHE A 80 30.53 -18.47 -21.99
C PHE A 80 30.54 -19.99 -22.15
N SER A 81 29.51 -20.64 -21.61
CA SER A 81 29.27 -22.06 -21.83
C SER A 81 28.22 -22.23 -22.93
N TRP A 82 28.54 -22.99 -23.97
CA TRP A 82 27.61 -23.31 -25.07
C TRP A 82 26.45 -24.21 -24.63
N ARG A 83 26.56 -24.85 -23.46
CA ARG A 83 25.53 -25.71 -22.86
C ARG A 83 24.23 -24.99 -22.54
N PRO A 84 24.21 -23.86 -21.79
CA PRO A 84 22.99 -23.09 -21.59
C PRO A 84 22.42 -22.48 -22.88
N ALA A 85 23.26 -22.16 -23.88
CA ALA A 85 22.78 -21.67 -25.18
C ALA A 85 22.04 -22.76 -25.99
N LEU A 86 22.46 -24.02 -25.90
CA LEU A 86 21.75 -25.15 -26.51
C LEU A 86 20.44 -25.48 -25.77
N LEU A 87 20.44 -25.36 -24.43
CA LEU A 87 19.25 -25.59 -23.62
C LEU A 87 18.18 -24.49 -23.83
N SER A 88 18.60 -23.23 -23.98
CA SER A 88 17.67 -22.15 -24.32
C SER A 88 17.11 -22.30 -25.74
N GLY A 89 17.92 -22.76 -26.70
CA GLY A 89 17.44 -23.10 -28.05
C GLY A 89 16.37 -24.19 -28.03
N ALA A 90 16.61 -25.28 -27.28
CA ALA A 90 15.65 -26.37 -27.15
C ALA A 90 14.34 -25.92 -26.46
N LEU A 91 14.43 -25.12 -25.39
CA LEU A 91 13.27 -24.57 -24.70
C LEU A 91 12.44 -23.66 -25.61
N SER A 92 13.09 -22.77 -26.36
CA SER A 92 12.41 -21.88 -27.32
C SER A 92 11.73 -22.66 -28.44
N ALA A 93 12.33 -23.74 -28.92
CA ALA A 93 11.72 -24.60 -29.93
C ALA A 93 10.46 -25.31 -29.38
N VAL A 94 10.54 -25.83 -28.15
CA VAL A 94 9.38 -26.44 -27.46
C VAL A 94 8.28 -25.41 -27.25
N MET A 95 8.60 -24.21 -26.77
CA MET A 95 7.63 -23.14 -26.59
C MET A 95 7.00 -22.69 -27.91
N GLY A 96 7.78 -22.62 -28.99
CA GLY A 96 7.26 -22.32 -30.34
C GLY A 96 6.26 -23.38 -30.83
N VAL A 97 6.55 -24.66 -30.58
CA VAL A 97 5.62 -25.77 -30.90
C VAL A 97 4.36 -25.68 -30.04
N VAL A 98 4.48 -25.44 -28.73
CA VAL A 98 3.33 -25.27 -27.84
C VAL A 98 2.46 -24.09 -28.28
N PHE A 99 3.05 -22.94 -28.61
CA PHE A 99 2.32 -21.79 -29.13
C PHE A 99 1.63 -22.10 -30.46
N ALA A 100 2.30 -22.77 -31.40
CA ALA A 100 1.73 -23.12 -32.69
C ALA A 100 0.58 -24.13 -32.58
N VAL A 101 0.62 -25.04 -31.60
CA VAL A 101 -0.46 -26.00 -31.32
C VAL A 101 -1.60 -25.33 -30.56
N SER A 102 -1.30 -24.55 -29.53
CA SER A 102 -2.31 -23.85 -28.73
C SER A 102 -3.04 -22.77 -29.52
N ALA A 103 -2.35 -22.00 -30.36
CA ALA A 103 -2.96 -20.96 -31.20
C ALA A 103 -3.96 -21.52 -32.24
N ARG A 104 -3.85 -22.80 -32.60
CA ARG A 104 -4.84 -23.46 -33.46
C ARG A 104 -6.15 -23.80 -32.73
N ASN A 105 -6.11 -23.87 -31.39
CA ASN A 105 -7.26 -24.20 -30.54
C ASN A 105 -7.77 -23.01 -29.71
N SER A 106 -7.15 -21.84 -29.81
CA SER A 106 -7.64 -20.62 -29.17
C SER A 106 -8.85 -20.07 -29.92
N ALA A 107 -10.05 -20.33 -29.42
CA ALA A 107 -11.23 -19.54 -29.77
C ALA A 107 -10.93 -18.05 -29.46
N ALA A 108 -11.42 -17.15 -30.33
CA ALA A 108 -11.10 -15.72 -30.36
C ALA A 108 -11.43 -14.92 -29.08
N ASP A 109 -12.00 -15.55 -28.05
CA ASP A 109 -12.44 -14.90 -26.81
C ASP A 109 -11.37 -14.77 -25.72
N LEU A 110 -10.16 -15.30 -25.89
CA LEU A 110 -9.16 -15.34 -24.82
C LEU A 110 -7.92 -14.47 -25.02
N ALA A 111 -7.85 -13.68 -26.08
CA ALA A 111 -6.76 -12.73 -26.27
C ALA A 111 -7.26 -11.31 -25.92
N TRP A 112 -6.85 -10.80 -24.76
CA TRP A 112 -6.88 -9.37 -24.42
C TRP A 112 -8.22 -8.70 -24.04
N ASN A 113 -9.32 -9.45 -23.92
CA ASN A 113 -10.59 -8.95 -23.34
C ASN A 113 -10.86 -9.52 -21.93
N SER A 114 -9.81 -9.85 -21.17
CA SER A 114 -10.03 -10.27 -19.79
C SER A 114 -10.57 -9.07 -19.02
N GLY A 115 -11.73 -9.21 -18.36
CA GLY A 115 -12.39 -8.12 -17.62
C GLY A 115 -11.58 -7.53 -16.45
N ILE A 116 -10.30 -7.89 -16.33
CA ILE A 116 -9.31 -7.25 -15.47
C ILE A 116 -8.83 -5.93 -16.09
N ASP A 117 -8.57 -5.87 -17.40
CA ASP A 117 -8.14 -4.62 -18.06
C ASP A 117 -9.27 -3.60 -18.09
N ALA A 118 -10.51 -4.04 -18.37
CA ALA A 118 -11.70 -3.18 -18.29
C ALA A 118 -11.92 -2.58 -16.89
N LYS A 119 -11.41 -3.24 -15.83
CA LYS A 119 -11.46 -2.72 -14.46
C LYS A 119 -10.30 -1.77 -14.18
N LEU A 120 -9.13 -1.97 -14.78
CA LEU A 120 -8.00 -1.06 -14.63
C LEU A 120 -8.34 0.33 -15.18
N ASP A 121 -8.92 0.39 -16.38
CA ASP A 121 -9.36 1.65 -16.98
C ASP A 121 -10.39 2.36 -16.09
N SER A 122 -11.35 1.60 -15.52
CA SER A 122 -12.37 2.17 -14.62
C SER A 122 -11.78 2.75 -13.33
N VAL A 123 -10.70 2.15 -12.81
CA VAL A 123 -9.99 2.65 -11.63
C VAL A 123 -9.24 3.92 -11.98
N GLU A 124 -8.55 3.94 -13.12
CA GLU A 124 -7.82 5.12 -13.60
C GLU A 124 -8.77 6.32 -13.80
N TYR A 125 -9.93 6.12 -14.44
CA TYR A 125 -10.94 7.17 -14.58
C TYR A 125 -11.50 7.64 -13.22
N SER A 126 -11.71 6.73 -12.26
CA SER A 126 -12.22 7.10 -10.94
C SER A 126 -11.23 7.97 -10.14
N VAL A 127 -9.93 7.77 -10.33
CA VAL A 127 -8.88 8.57 -9.69
C VAL A 127 -8.88 9.98 -10.24
N TYR A 128 -8.92 10.15 -11.57
CA TYR A 128 -8.98 11.47 -12.18
C TYR A 128 -10.25 12.23 -11.81
N GLN A 129 -11.38 11.52 -11.71
CA GLN A 129 -12.62 12.13 -11.27
C GLN A 129 -12.56 12.57 -9.81
N ALA A 130 -11.99 11.75 -8.92
CA ALA A 130 -11.78 12.14 -7.52
C ALA A 130 -10.84 13.35 -7.38
N GLU A 131 -9.77 13.44 -8.18
CA GLU A 131 -8.89 14.62 -8.20
C GLU A 131 -9.61 15.89 -8.68
N SER A 132 -10.42 15.78 -9.74
CA SER A 132 -11.24 16.88 -10.25
C SER A 132 -12.27 17.36 -9.23
N ASP A 133 -12.98 16.43 -8.59
CA ASP A 133 -14.01 16.74 -7.60
C ASP A 133 -13.40 17.42 -6.36
N LEU A 134 -12.21 16.97 -5.94
CA LEU A 134 -11.47 17.58 -4.84
C LEU A 134 -10.98 19.00 -5.19
N ALA A 135 -10.48 19.20 -6.42
CA ALA A 135 -10.06 20.50 -6.91
C ALA A 135 -11.23 21.49 -6.99
N GLN A 136 -12.40 21.05 -7.47
CA GLN A 136 -13.62 21.89 -7.49
C GLN A 136 -14.10 22.22 -6.08
N ALA A 137 -14.15 21.23 -5.18
CA ALA A 137 -14.54 21.45 -3.80
C ALA A 137 -13.60 22.45 -3.09
N SER A 138 -12.30 22.44 -3.40
CA SER A 138 -11.34 23.39 -2.83
C SER A 138 -11.55 24.84 -3.30
N GLY A 139 -11.96 25.03 -4.56
CA GLY A 139 -12.19 26.37 -5.13
C GLY A 139 -13.42 27.08 -4.56
N ASP A 140 -14.42 26.33 -4.10
CA ASP A 140 -15.66 26.89 -3.52
C ASP A 140 -15.40 27.56 -2.15
N TRP A 141 -14.41 27.07 -1.39
CA TRP A 141 -13.97 27.70 -0.14
C TRP A 141 -13.24 29.02 -0.35
N GLU A 142 -12.45 29.13 -1.42
CA GLU A 142 -11.70 30.34 -1.76
C GLU A 142 -12.66 31.49 -2.13
N TYR A 143 -13.72 31.18 -2.86
CA TYR A 143 -14.76 32.16 -3.24
C TYR A 143 -15.59 32.65 -2.04
N GLY A 144 -15.92 31.74 -1.11
CA GLY A 144 -16.61 32.11 0.12
C GLY A 144 -15.80 33.06 1.01
N TYR A 145 -14.47 32.90 1.02
CA TYR A 145 -13.58 33.74 1.83
C TYR A 145 -13.50 35.18 1.31
N SER A 146 -13.40 35.37 -0.01
CA SER A 146 -13.39 36.72 -0.60
C SER A 146 -14.69 37.48 -0.37
N VAL A 147 -15.84 36.80 -0.38
CA VAL A 147 -17.14 37.43 -0.09
C VAL A 147 -17.22 37.88 1.36
N LEU A 148 -16.71 37.08 2.30
CA LEU A 148 -16.67 37.45 3.72
C LEU A 148 -15.69 38.60 4.01
N GLU A 149 -14.56 38.67 3.29
CA GLU A 149 -13.63 39.81 3.37
C GLU A 149 -14.26 41.09 2.80
N ASP A 150 -14.96 41.00 1.67
CA ASP A 150 -15.69 42.13 1.08
C ASP A 150 -16.79 42.64 2.03
N GLU A 151 -17.61 41.75 2.60
CA GLU A 151 -18.64 42.11 3.58
C GLU A 151 -18.05 42.76 4.83
N ARG A 152 -16.92 42.25 5.34
CA ARG A 152 -16.22 42.84 6.49
C ARG A 152 -15.73 44.25 6.19
N SER A 153 -15.19 44.49 4.99
CA SER A 153 -14.69 45.81 4.59
C SER A 153 -15.79 46.87 4.47
N MET A 154 -17.04 46.46 4.19
CA MET A 154 -18.19 47.36 4.10
C MET A 154 -18.79 47.72 5.47
N VAL A 155 -18.52 46.95 6.53
CA VAL A 155 -19.03 47.19 7.89
C VAL A 155 -18.11 48.07 8.73
N GLU A 156 -16.83 48.21 8.35
CA GLU A 156 -15.83 49.04 9.05
C GLU A 156 -15.78 50.52 8.59
N VAL A 157 -16.80 51.03 7.89
CA VAL A 157 -16.97 52.45 7.51
C VAL A 157 -18.14 53.09 8.26
#